data_AF-A0A0C9QI53-F1
#
_entry.id   AF-A0A0C9QI53-F1
#
_cell.length_a   1.000
_cell.length_b   1.000
_cell.length_c   1.000
_cell.angle_alpha   90.00
_cell.angle_beta   90.00
_cell.angle_gamma   90.00
#
_symmetry.space_group_name_H-M   'P 1'
#
loop_
_entity.id
_entity.type
_entity.pdbx_description
1 polymer ?
#
loop_
_entity_poly.entity_id
_entity_poly.type
_entity_poly.pdbx_seq_one_letter_code
_entity_poly.pdbx_strand_id
1 'polypeptide(L)'
;MRTVINRMYEDHRILESSPAAATIAAYAVRGCWRTQMYTVTMLSACSFFLLSPLTPVILDSLLPLNDSRQKISTFDTDYSIFGINSDEYYYVTVIHGYITGILIMISIIAGDTFMFIVSEHCGGLFEAVG
;
A
#
# COMPACT_ATOMS: atom_id res chain seq x y z
N MET A 1 -2.23 7.91 16.56
CA MET A 1 -1.37 6.69 16.52
C MET A 1 -0.66 6.43 17.84
N ARG A 2 0.21 7.32 18.35
CA ARG A 2 0.97 7.13 19.61
C ARG A 2 0.12 6.70 20.83
N THR A 3 -0.97 7.41 21.09
CA THR A 3 -1.87 7.10 22.22
C THR A 3 -2.44 5.68 22.13
N VAL A 4 -2.79 5.23 20.92
CA VAL A 4 -3.36 3.89 20.70
C VAL A 4 -2.28 2.82 20.92
N ILE A 5 -1.08 3.02 20.37
CA ILE A 5 0.05 2.11 20.56
C ILE A 5 0.39 1.95 22.04
N ASN A 6 0.46 3.06 22.78
CA ASN A 6 0.73 3.03 24.22
C ASN A 6 -0.36 2.25 24.98
N ARG A 7 -1.64 2.41 24.61
CA ARG A 7 -2.72 1.63 25.22
C ARG A 7 -2.58 0.15 24.93
N MET A 8 -2.34 -0.22 23.68
CA MET A 8 -2.13 -1.63 23.31
C MET A 8 -0.95 -2.26 24.08
N TYR A 9 0.13 -1.50 24.27
CA TYR A 9 1.27 -1.93 25.06
C TYR A 9 0.92 -2.15 26.54
N GLU A 10 0.19 -1.22 27.15
CA GLU A 10 -0.27 -1.37 28.53
C GLU A 10 -1.25 -2.53 28.69
N ASP A 11 -2.19 -2.70 27.75
CA ASP A 11 -3.14 -3.82 27.74
C ASP A 11 -2.40 -5.15 27.69
N HIS A 12 -1.41 -5.28 26.80
CA HIS A 12 -0.57 -6.48 26.71
C HIS A 12 0.15 -6.75 28.03
N ARG A 13 0.76 -5.72 28.63
CA ARG A 13 1.49 -5.84 29.91
C ARG A 13 0.59 -6.31 31.05
N ILE A 14 -0.66 -5.84 31.10
CA ILE A 14 -1.63 -6.24 32.12
C ILE A 14 -2.08 -7.69 31.91
N LEU A 15 -2.35 -8.07 30.66
CA LEU A 15 -2.94 -9.36 30.32
C LEU A 15 -1.93 -10.51 30.22
N GLU A 16 -0.63 -10.22 30.15
CA GLU A 16 0.45 -11.21 29.99
C GLU A 16 0.43 -12.32 31.05
N SER A 17 0.08 -11.98 32.31
CA SER A 17 -0.01 -12.94 33.41
C SER A 17 -1.36 -13.64 33.53
N SER A 18 -2.34 -13.26 32.70
CA SER A 18 -3.71 -13.75 32.77
C SER A 18 -3.96 -14.93 31.81
N PRO A 19 -5.03 -15.72 32.02
CA PRO A 19 -5.44 -16.74 31.06
C PRO A 19 -5.77 -16.18 29.65
N ALA A 20 -6.12 -14.89 29.57
CA ALA A 20 -6.43 -14.22 28.31
C ALA A 20 -5.21 -13.95 27.42
N ALA A 21 -3.98 -14.13 27.92
CA ALA A 21 -2.76 -13.93 27.14
C ALA A 21 -2.73 -14.77 25.86
N ALA A 22 -3.22 -16.02 25.92
CA ALA A 22 -3.28 -16.91 24.78
C ALA A 22 -4.23 -16.39 23.68
N THR A 23 -5.39 -15.86 24.07
CA THR A 23 -6.38 -15.27 23.16
C THR A 23 -5.81 -14.04 22.47
N ILE A 24 -5.22 -13.11 23.23
CA ILE A 24 -4.60 -11.90 22.67
C ILE A 24 -3.47 -12.25 21.70
N ALA A 25 -2.62 -13.23 22.05
CA ALA A 25 -1.56 -13.68 21.17
C ALA A 25 -2.09 -14.29 19.85
N ALA A 26 -3.16 -15.08 19.91
CA ALA A 26 -3.80 -15.63 18.72
C ALA A 26 -4.34 -14.54 17.77
N TYR A 27 -4.97 -13.51 18.34
CA TYR A 27 -5.45 -12.34 17.59
C TYR A 27 -4.31 -11.50 17.01
N ALA A 28 -3.22 -11.32 17.75
CA ALA A 28 -2.03 -10.62 17.26
C ALA A 28 -1.42 -11.34 16.04
N VAL A 29 -1.27 -12.68 16.11
CA VAL A 29 -0.80 -13.49 14.97
C VAL A 29 -1.74 -13.36 13.77
N ARG A 30 -3.06 -13.38 14.01
CA ARG A 30 -4.05 -13.19 12.96
C ARG A 30 -3.97 -11.80 12.32
N GLY A 31 -3.72 -10.76 13.11
CA GLY A 31 -3.46 -9.40 12.63
C GLY A 31 -2.19 -9.30 11.78
N CYS A 32 -1.11 -9.96 12.18
CA CYS A 32 0.10 -10.05 11.36
C CYS A 32 -0.17 -10.73 10.02
N TRP A 33 -0.88 -11.87 10.02
CA TRP A 33 -1.24 -12.56 8.78
C TRP A 33 -2.11 -11.69 7.86
N ARG A 34 -3.14 -11.03 8.41
CA ARG A 34 -4.03 -10.15 7.64
C ARG A 34 -3.28 -8.97 7.03
N THR A 35 -2.41 -8.32 7.80
CA THR A 35 -1.60 -7.20 7.30
C THR A 35 -0.62 -7.64 6.23
N GLN A 36 0.06 -8.77 6.40
CA GLN A 36 0.97 -9.32 5.38
C GLN A 36 0.25 -9.62 4.06
N MET A 37 -0.87 -10.35 4.12
CA MET A 37 -1.66 -10.68 2.92
C MET A 37 -2.17 -9.42 2.22
N TYR A 38 -2.64 -8.43 2.99
CA TYR A 38 -3.07 -7.15 2.44
C TYR A 38 -1.93 -6.39 1.76
N THR A 39 -0.80 -6.23 2.44
CA THR A 39 0.38 -5.54 1.91
C THR A 39 0.89 -6.19 0.63
N VAL A 40 1.01 -7.52 0.59
CA VAL A 40 1.44 -8.25 -0.62
C VAL A 40 0.46 -8.00 -1.77
N THR A 41 -0.83 -8.07 -1.50
CA THR A 41 -1.87 -7.83 -2.51
C THR A 41 -1.78 -6.40 -3.06
N MET A 42 -1.69 -5.39 -2.19
CA MET A 42 -1.59 -3.98 -2.60
C MET A 42 -0.30 -3.66 -3.35
N LEU A 43 0.84 -4.20 -2.92
CA LEU A 43 2.11 -4.02 -3.62
C LEU A 43 2.10 -4.70 -4.99
N SER A 44 1.45 -5.87 -5.12
CA SER A 44 1.29 -6.54 -6.41
C SER A 44 0.43 -5.70 -7.37
N ALA A 45 -0.70 -5.17 -6.90
CA ALA A 45 -1.58 -4.32 -7.68
C ALA A 45 -0.87 -3.01 -8.11
N CYS A 46 -0.12 -2.39 -7.19
CA CYS A 46 0.70 -1.23 -7.49
C CYS A 46 1.75 -1.55 -8.55
N SER A 47 2.43 -2.70 -8.45
CA SER A 47 3.41 -3.12 -9.45
C SER A 47 2.79 -3.26 -10.83
N PHE A 48 1.64 -3.93 -10.95
CA PHE A 48 0.91 -4.03 -12.23
C PHE A 48 0.50 -2.68 -12.79
N PHE A 49 0.05 -1.75 -11.93
CA PHE A 49 -0.28 -0.40 -12.35
C PHE A 49 0.93 0.38 -12.89
N LEU A 50 2.08 0.26 -12.22
CA LEU A 50 3.33 0.90 -12.64
C LEU A 50 3.92 0.30 -13.93
N LEU A 51 3.47 -0.89 -14.37
CA LEU A 51 3.86 -1.45 -15.67
C LEU A 51 3.12 -0.79 -16.84
N SER A 52 2.05 0.00 -16.60
CA SER A 52 1.23 0.58 -17.66
C SER A 52 2.05 1.38 -18.71
N PRO A 53 3.04 2.22 -18.35
CA PRO A 53 3.83 3.00 -19.32
C PRO A 53 4.88 2.16 -20.04
N LEU A 54 5.21 0.98 -19.52
CA LEU A 54 6.15 0.02 -20.16
C LEU A 54 5.47 -0.84 -21.21
N THR A 55 4.14 -0.92 -21.20
CA THR A 55 3.32 -1.63 -22.19
C THR A 55 3.76 -1.32 -23.64
N PRO A 56 3.85 -0.06 -24.11
CA PRO A 56 4.30 0.24 -25.47
C PRO A 56 5.73 -0.26 -25.76
N VAL A 57 6.65 -0.17 -24.80
CA VAL A 57 8.04 -0.64 -24.95
C VAL A 57 8.12 -2.16 -25.12
N ILE A 58 7.35 -2.89 -24.31
CA ILE A 58 7.25 -4.35 -24.40
C ILE A 58 6.63 -4.76 -25.73
N LEU A 59 5.55 -4.08 -26.13
CA LEU A 59 4.86 -4.31 -27.40
C LEU A 59 5.73 -4.00 -28.62
N ASP A 60 6.60 -2.99 -28.56
CA ASP A 60 7.55 -2.70 -29.64
C ASP A 60 8.60 -3.80 -29.81
N SER A 61 8.97 -4.48 -28.71
CA SER A 61 9.91 -5.61 -28.74
C SER A 61 9.27 -6.89 -29.29
N LEU A 62 7.99 -7.13 -29.00
CA LEU A 62 7.28 -8.35 -29.37
C LEU A 62 6.56 -8.25 -30.73
N LEU A 63 5.98 -7.09 -31.02
CA LEU A 63 5.12 -6.80 -32.17
C LEU A 63 5.42 -5.39 -32.69
N PRO A 64 6.53 -5.20 -33.40
CA PRO A 64 6.92 -3.90 -33.93
C PRO A 64 5.89 -3.39 -34.93
N LEU A 65 5.54 -2.11 -34.83
CA LEU A 65 4.70 -1.40 -35.78
C LEU A 65 5.56 -0.55 -36.73
N ASN A 66 5.07 -0.28 -37.94
CA ASN A 66 5.74 0.63 -38.87
C ASN A 66 5.69 2.10 -38.40
N ASP A 67 4.73 2.45 -37.52
CA ASP A 67 4.54 3.77 -36.96
C ASP A 67 4.85 3.80 -35.45
N SER A 68 5.19 4.98 -34.91
CA SER A 68 5.46 5.12 -33.47
C SER A 68 4.21 4.87 -32.63
N ARG A 69 4.31 4.06 -31.58
CA ARG A 69 3.20 3.87 -30.62
C ARG A 69 2.90 5.13 -29.82
N GLN A 70 1.62 5.32 -29.50
CA GLN A 70 1.18 6.34 -28.56
C GLN A 70 1.78 6.08 -27.16
N LYS A 71 2.35 7.14 -26.58
CA LYS A 71 2.88 7.11 -25.21
C LYS A 71 1.73 6.97 -24.20
N ILE A 72 1.93 6.18 -23.16
CA ILE A 72 0.94 5.95 -22.10
C ILE A 72 1.44 6.59 -20.81
N SER A 73 0.76 7.63 -20.34
CA SER A 73 1.08 8.25 -19.05
C SER A 73 0.63 7.36 -17.89
N THR A 74 1.43 7.33 -16.82
CA THR A 74 1.09 6.60 -15.58
C THR A 74 -0.20 7.13 -14.93
N PHE A 75 -0.37 8.46 -14.95
CA PHE A 75 -1.54 9.16 -14.46
C PHE A 75 -1.98 10.17 -15.52
N ASP A 76 -3.29 10.37 -15.64
CA ASP A 76 -3.86 11.42 -16.48
C ASP A 76 -3.79 12.75 -15.72
N THR A 77 -2.60 13.35 -15.73
CA THR A 77 -2.29 14.59 -15.00
C THR A 77 -1.90 15.69 -15.97
N ASP A 78 -2.56 16.84 -15.83
CA ASP A 78 -2.23 18.05 -16.58
C ASP A 78 -1.13 18.85 -15.87
N TYR A 79 0.04 18.91 -16.49
CA TYR A 79 1.18 19.69 -16.03
C TYR A 79 1.24 21.10 -16.65
N SER A 80 0.27 21.46 -17.49
CA SER A 80 0.24 22.74 -18.21
C SER A 80 0.24 23.96 -17.28
N ILE A 81 -0.35 23.82 -16.08
CA ILE A 81 -0.37 24.88 -15.05
C ILE A 81 1.04 25.30 -14.60
N PHE A 82 2.04 24.42 -14.75
CA PHE A 82 3.44 24.67 -14.42
C PHE A 82 4.28 25.04 -15.66
N GLY A 83 3.64 25.22 -16.83
CA GLY A 83 4.33 25.49 -18.09
C GLY A 83 5.09 24.29 -18.66
N ILE A 84 4.82 23.07 -18.17
CA ILE A 84 5.47 21.84 -18.61
C ILE A 84 4.58 21.18 -19.65
N ASN A 85 5.11 21.01 -20.87
CA ASN A 85 4.47 20.19 -21.88
C ASN A 85 4.78 18.71 -21.63
N SER A 86 3.75 17.93 -21.29
CA SER A 86 3.88 16.50 -20.98
C SER A 86 4.45 15.66 -22.14
N ASP A 87 4.32 16.11 -23.40
CA ASP A 87 4.85 15.38 -24.56
C ASP A 87 6.37 15.56 -24.71
N GLU A 88 6.86 16.77 -24.42
CA GLU A 88 8.29 17.14 -24.44
C GLU A 88 9.02 16.56 -23.23
N TYR A 89 8.41 16.65 -22.04
CA TYR A 89 8.99 16.20 -20.77
C TYR A 89 8.43 14.85 -20.29
N TYR A 90 8.01 13.99 -21.23
CA TYR A 90 7.31 12.73 -20.94
C TYR A 90 8.01 11.85 -19.89
N TYR A 91 9.31 11.60 -20.03
CA TYR A 91 10.03 10.74 -19.09
C TYR A 91 10.08 11.32 -17.67
N VAL A 92 10.20 12.65 -17.56
CA VAL A 92 10.18 13.35 -16.26
C VAL A 92 8.81 13.20 -15.62
N THR A 93 7.74 13.41 -16.39
CA THR A 93 6.35 13.24 -15.94
C THR A 93 6.06 11.81 -15.48
N VAL A 94 6.51 10.80 -16.24
CA VAL A 94 6.35 9.38 -15.87
C VAL A 94 7.11 9.05 -14.58
N ILE A 95 8.36 9.49 -14.45
CA ILE A 95 9.16 9.26 -13.24
C ILE A 95 8.51 9.93 -12.02
N HIS A 96 8.07 11.18 -12.15
CA HIS A 96 7.34 11.88 -11.10
C HIS A 96 6.06 11.13 -10.71
N GLY A 97 5.31 10.64 -11.71
CA GLY A 97 4.14 9.79 -11.51
C GLY A 97 4.47 8.54 -10.70
N TYR A 98 5.52 7.81 -11.06
CA TYR A 98 5.94 6.61 -10.31
C TYR A 98 6.29 6.91 -8.85
N ILE A 99 7.10 7.94 -8.60
CA ILE A 99 7.48 8.32 -7.23
C ILE A 99 6.23 8.67 -6.42
N THR A 100 5.34 9.49 -6.99
CA THR A 100 4.11 9.91 -6.34
C THR A 100 3.18 8.73 -6.05
N GLY A 101 2.99 7.84 -7.02
CA GLY A 101 2.19 6.63 -6.87
C GLY A 101 2.70 5.72 -5.77
N ILE A 102 4.02 5.48 -5.70
CA ILE A 102 4.65 4.66 -4.66
C ILE A 102 4.44 5.29 -3.28
N LEU A 103 4.66 6.61 -3.13
CA LEU A 103 4.48 7.31 -1.86
C LEU A 103 3.04 7.24 -1.35
N ILE A 104 2.06 7.44 -2.25
CA ILE A 104 0.64 7.33 -1.92
C ILE A 104 0.32 5.90 -1.47
N MET A 105 0.77 4.90 -2.23
CA MET A 105 0.52 3.49 -1.89
C MET A 105 1.12 3.07 -0.55
N ILE A 106 2.36 3.49 -0.24
CA ILE A 106 2.97 3.23 1.07
C ILE A 106 2.14 3.87 2.19
N SER A 107 1.65 5.10 1.97
CA SER A 107 0.84 5.82 2.96
C SER A 107 -0.48 5.12 3.23
N ILE A 108 -1.15 4.63 2.18
CA ILE A 108 -2.39 3.85 2.28
C ILE A 108 -2.14 2.55 3.05
N ILE A 109 -1.14 1.77 2.63
CA ILE A 109 -0.78 0.50 3.29
C ILE A 109 -0.47 0.72 4.77
N ALA A 110 0.29 1.76 5.11
CA ALA A 110 0.61 2.08 6.50
C ALA A 110 -0.64 2.43 7.32
N GLY A 111 -1.57 3.20 6.75
CA GLY A 111 -2.85 3.54 7.40
C GLY A 111 -3.72 2.31 7.64
N ASP A 112 -3.92 1.50 6.61
CA ASP A 112 -4.82 0.35 6.68
C ASP A 112 -4.28 -0.77 7.58
N THR A 113 -2.98 -1.05 7.49
CA THR A 113 -2.34 -2.06 8.36
C THR A 113 -2.41 -1.66 9.83
N PHE A 114 -2.24 -0.37 10.15
CA PHE A 114 -2.45 0.14 11.50
C PHE A 114 -3.89 -0.10 11.97
N MET A 115 -4.88 0.20 11.12
CA MET A 115 -6.29 -0.03 11.45
C MET A 115 -6.60 -1.52 11.66
N PHE A 116 -6.11 -2.41 10.79
CA PHE A 116 -6.29 -3.86 10.96
C PHE A 116 -5.70 -4.38 12.26
N ILE A 117 -4.49 -3.95 12.64
CA ILE A 117 -3.87 -4.36 13.89
C ILE A 117 -4.70 -3.91 15.09
N VAL A 118 -5.18 -2.66 15.09
CA VAL A 118 -6.03 -2.13 16.17
C VAL A 118 -7.35 -2.89 16.24
N SER A 119 -7.99 -3.18 15.10
CA SER A 119 -9.22 -3.95 15.05
C SER A 119 -9.05 -5.37 15.61
N GLU A 120 -7.96 -6.05 15.28
CA GLU A 120 -7.65 -7.38 15.85
C GLU A 120 -7.35 -7.29 17.35
N HIS A 121 -6.60 -6.29 17.81
CA HIS A 121 -6.35 -6.10 19.24
C HIS A 121 -7.65 -5.90 20.02
N CYS A 122 -8.53 -5.00 19.55
CA CYS A 122 -9.85 -4.80 20.18
C CYS A 122 -10.69 -6.07 20.15
N GLY A 123 -10.69 -6.82 19.04
CA GLY A 123 -11.39 -8.10 18.95
C GLY A 123 -10.90 -9.12 19.99
N GLY A 124 -9.59 -9.21 20.18
CA GLY A 124 -8.99 -10.09 21.18
C GLY A 124 -9.36 -9.69 22.61
N LEU A 125 -9.42 -8.38 22.90
CA LEU A 125 -9.88 -7.87 24.19
C LEU A 125 -11.35 -8.22 24.47
N PHE A 126 -12.22 -8.10 23.46
CA PHE A 126 -13.63 -8.46 23.63
C PHE A 126 -13.82 -9.97 23.87
N GLU A 127 -13.07 -10.82 23.16
CA GLU A 127 -13.12 -12.27 23.40
C GLU A 127 -12.53 -12.67 24.75
N ALA A 128 -11.51 -11.96 25.23
CA ALA A 128 -10.89 -12.21 26.52
C ALA A 128 -11.80 -11.95 27.73
N VAL A 129 -12.78 -11.05 27.60
CA VAL A 129 -13.69 -10.64 28.68
C VAL A 129 -15.09 -11.27 28.53
N GLY A 130 -15.43 -11.75 27.33
CA GLY A 130 -16.73 -12.35 27.01
C GLY A 130 -16.84 -13.83 27.35
#